data_AF-A0A7Y5IUK1-F1
#
_entry.id   AF-A0A7Y5IUK1-F1
#
_cell.length_a   1.000
_cell.length_b   1.000
_cell.length_c   1.000
_cell.angle_alpha   90.00
_cell.angle_beta   90.00
_cell.angle_gamma   90.00
#
_symmetry.space_group_name_H-M   'P 1'
#
loop_
_entity.id
_entity.type
_entity.pdbx_description
1 polymer ?
#
loop_
_entity_poly.entity_id
_entity_poly.type
_entity_poly.pdbx_seq_one_letter_code
_entity_poly.pdbx_strand_id
1 'polypeptide(L)'
;MEWFSEFCTAVFGPPLAAIFEPYNRIMDQIPPIWWRLSAVALFVGTMIWVMCLKTEYVNVDAPSRKWYHDLRVWTVLSMFPHVCIYLYF
;
A
#
# COMPACT_ATOMS: atom_id res chain seq x y z
N MET A 1 0.34 5.80 29.06
CA MET A 1 0.56 5.68 27.60
C MET A 1 0.54 7.06 26.92
N GLU A 2 -0.22 8.02 27.45
CA GLU A 2 -0.31 9.40 26.92
C GLU A 2 1.02 10.18 26.92
N TRP A 3 1.84 10.10 27.98
CA TRP A 3 3.14 10.78 28.03
C TRP A 3 4.09 10.42 26.87
N PHE A 4 4.10 9.16 26.43
CA PHE A 4 4.92 8.74 25.30
C PHE A 4 4.41 9.36 23.98
N SER A 5 3.08 9.44 23.81
CA SER A 5 2.47 10.10 22.66
C SER A 5 2.83 11.59 22.62
N GLU A 6 2.74 12.29 23.75
CA GLU A 6 3.09 13.72 23.85
C GLU A 6 4.57 13.97 23.55
N PHE A 7 5.47 13.13 24.08
CA PHE A 7 6.89 13.18 23.76
C PHE A 7 7.14 12.98 22.27
N CYS A 8 6.52 11.95 21.67
CA CYS A 8 6.64 11.70 20.24
C CYS A 8 6.13 12.87 19.40
N THR A 9 4.97 13.44 19.74
CA THR A 9 4.40 14.59 19.02
C THR A 9 5.26 15.84 19.20
N ALA A 10 5.83 16.08 20.38
CA ALA A 10 6.68 17.25 20.63
C ALA A 10 8.03 17.17 19.88
N VAL A 11 8.65 15.98 19.82
CA VAL A 11 9.97 15.79 19.19
C VAL A 11 9.86 15.61 17.69
N PHE A 12 8.94 14.77 17.22
CA PHE A 12 8.82 14.43 15.81
C PHE A 12 7.80 15.28 15.06
N GLY A 13 6.82 15.86 15.75
CA GLY A 13 5.77 16.68 15.13
C GLY A 13 6.29 17.87 14.34
N PRO A 14 7.15 18.76 14.88
CA PRO A 14 7.66 19.92 14.16
C PRO A 14 8.43 19.58 12.87
N PRO A 15 9.40 18.64 12.86
CA PRO A 15 10.10 18.28 11.63
C PRO A 15 9.20 17.54 10.62
N LEU A 16 8.25 16.71 11.09
CA LEU A 16 7.25 16.10 10.23
C LEU A 16 6.35 17.16 9.60
N ALA A 17 5.83 18.11 10.38
CA ALA A 17 4.96 19.17 9.89
C ALA A 17 5.65 20.02 8.82
N ALA A 18 6.91 20.43 9.05
CA ALA A 18 7.66 21.23 8.08
C ALA A 18 7.78 20.54 6.70
N ILE A 19 7.88 19.21 6.68
CA ILE A 19 7.98 18.43 5.45
C ILE A 19 6.60 18.15 4.86
N PHE A 20 5.63 17.71 5.67
CA PHE A 20 4.34 17.17 5.20
C PHE A 20 3.22 18.22 5.04
N GLU A 21 3.24 19.31 5.79
CA GLU A 21 2.24 20.38 5.70
C GLU A 21 2.09 21.00 4.30
N PRO A 22 3.18 21.29 3.53
CA PRO A 22 3.01 21.78 2.16
C PRO A 22 2.33 20.75 1.24
N TYR A 23 2.60 19.45 1.43
CA TYR A 23 1.92 18.40 0.66
C TYR A 23 0.45 18.27 1.04
N ASN A 24 0.13 18.38 2.33
CA ASN A 24 -1.26 18.36 2.80
C ASN A 24 -2.06 19.50 2.16
N ARG A 25 -1.53 20.72 2.10
CA ARG A 25 -2.20 21.86 1.44
C ARG A 25 -2.47 21.63 -0.05
N ILE A 26 -1.57 20.92 -0.74
CA ILE A 26 -1.76 20.55 -2.15
C ILE A 26 -2.82 19.44 -2.27
N MET A 27 -2.77 18.44 -1.39
CA MET A 27 -3.71 17.33 -1.40
C MET A 27 -5.13 17.75 -0.99
N ASP A 28 -5.29 18.76 -0.13
CA ASP A 28 -6.59 19.31 0.27
C ASP A 28 -7.36 19.94 -0.90
N GLN A 29 -6.65 20.35 -1.97
CA GLN A 29 -7.29 20.85 -3.20
C GLN A 29 -7.84 19.73 -4.08
N ILE A 30 -7.42 18.48 -3.85
CA ILE A 30 -7.79 17.33 -4.65
C ILE A 30 -9.02 16.67 -4.03
N PRO A 31 -10.11 16.50 -4.78
CA PRO A 31 -11.29 15.81 -4.28
C PRO A 31 -10.95 14.41 -3.78
N PRO A 32 -11.56 13.96 -2.66
CA PRO A 32 -11.12 12.76 -1.98
C PRO A 32 -11.25 11.46 -2.81
N ILE A 33 -12.06 11.49 -3.87
CA ILE A 33 -12.18 10.39 -4.81
C ILE A 33 -10.87 10.10 -5.56
N TRP A 34 -10.05 11.10 -5.84
CA TRP A 34 -8.84 10.93 -6.65
C TRP A 34 -7.71 10.24 -5.89
N TRP A 35 -7.55 10.50 -4.59
CA TRP A 35 -6.57 9.77 -3.78
C TRP A 35 -7.00 8.31 -3.56
N ARG A 36 -8.31 8.04 -3.48
CA ARG A 36 -8.83 6.66 -3.42
C ARG A 36 -8.53 5.92 -4.70
N LEU A 37 -8.84 6.54 -5.84
CA LEU A 37 -8.60 5.95 -7.16
C LEU A 37 -7.11 5.72 -7.41
N SER A 38 -6.23 6.65 -7.01
CA SER A 38 -4.78 6.47 -7.17
C SER A 38 -4.24 5.34 -6.29
N ALA A 39 -4.71 5.23 -5.03
CA ALA A 39 -4.35 4.11 -4.15
C ALA A 39 -4.81 2.78 -4.74
N VAL A 40 -6.08 2.67 -5.14
CA VAL A 40 -6.64 1.47 -5.77
C VAL A 40 -5.91 1.12 -7.06
N ALA A 41 -5.62 2.10 -7.93
CA ALA A 41 -4.88 1.89 -9.16
C ALA A 41 -3.46 1.37 -8.91
N LEU A 42 -2.80 1.82 -7.83
CA LEU A 42 -1.48 1.33 -7.45
C LEU A 42 -1.52 -0.13 -6.98
N PHE A 43 -2.49 -0.50 -6.14
CA PHE A 43 -2.67 -1.89 -5.73
C PHE A 43 -3.07 -2.80 -6.90
N VAL A 44 -4.04 -2.39 -7.70
CA VAL A 44 -4.47 -3.18 -8.87
C VAL A 44 -3.36 -3.27 -9.91
N GLY A 45 -2.64 -2.19 -10.16
CA GLY A 45 -1.50 -2.15 -11.08
C GLY A 45 -0.39 -3.08 -10.63
N THR A 46 -0.05 -3.10 -9.33
CA THR A 46 0.94 -4.04 -8.78
C THR A 46 0.45 -5.50 -8.85
N MET A 47 -0.83 -5.76 -8.60
CA MET A 47 -1.40 -7.11 -8.78
C MET A 47 -1.28 -7.60 -10.23
N ILE A 48 -1.61 -6.76 -11.21
CA ILE A 48 -1.45 -7.07 -12.63
C ILE A 48 0.03 -7.30 -12.97
N TRP A 49 0.91 -6.45 -12.47
CA TRP A 49 2.35 -6.58 -12.71
C TRP A 49 2.94 -7.89 -12.15
N VAL A 50 2.56 -8.28 -10.92
CA VAL A 50 2.96 -9.55 -10.31
C VAL A 50 2.51 -10.74 -11.15
N MET A 51 1.33 -10.67 -11.74
CA MET A 51 0.84 -11.72 -12.65
C MET A 51 1.65 -11.79 -13.97
N CYS A 52 2.18 -10.65 -14.44
CA CYS A 52 2.98 -10.56 -15.67
C CYS A 52 4.46 -10.95 -15.50
N LEU A 53 5.00 -11.05 -14.28
CA LEU A 53 6.37 -11.54 -14.05
C LEU A 53 6.52 -12.97 -14.63
N LYS A 54 7.74 -13.47 -14.89
CA LYS A 54 7.93 -14.89 -15.24
C LYS A 54 7.96 -15.77 -13.99
N THR A 55 7.26 -16.91 -14.02
CA THR A 55 7.08 -17.79 -12.84
C THR A 55 8.42 -18.26 -12.28
N GLU A 56 9.42 -18.38 -13.14
CA GLU A 56 10.80 -18.73 -12.83
C GLU A 56 11.49 -17.74 -11.87
N TYR A 57 11.14 -16.45 -11.89
CA TYR A 57 11.71 -15.47 -10.95
C TYR A 57 11.03 -15.46 -9.58
N VAL A 58 9.78 -15.92 -9.52
CA VAL A 58 8.94 -15.79 -8.32
C VAL A 58 8.93 -17.09 -7.51
N ASN A 59 9.07 -18.24 -8.18
CA ASN A 59 9.01 -19.57 -7.57
C ASN A 59 10.35 -20.31 -7.68
N VAL A 60 11.48 -19.62 -7.46
CA VAL A 60 12.83 -20.20 -7.54
C VAL A 60 13.01 -21.38 -6.57
N ASP A 61 12.34 -21.35 -5.41
CA ASP A 61 12.38 -22.39 -4.37
C ASP A 61 11.02 -23.10 -4.15
N ALA A 62 10.08 -23.00 -5.09
CA ALA A 62 8.75 -23.59 -4.86
C ALA A 62 8.83 -25.12 -4.89
N PRO A 63 8.36 -25.83 -3.83
CA PRO A 63 8.47 -27.29 -3.71
C PRO A 63 7.63 -28.04 -4.75
N SER A 64 6.68 -27.38 -5.42
CA SER A 64 5.97 -27.94 -6.58
C SER A 64 5.41 -26.85 -7.50
N ARG A 65 5.26 -27.17 -8.79
CA ARG A 65 4.65 -26.31 -9.80
C ARG A 65 3.11 -26.33 -9.78
N LYS A 66 2.50 -26.54 -8.60
CA LYS A 66 1.05 -26.53 -8.42
C LYS A 66 0.58 -25.11 -8.17
N TRP A 67 -0.62 -24.77 -8.62
CA TRP A 67 -1.16 -23.41 -8.55
C TRP A 67 -1.28 -22.86 -7.11
N TYR A 68 -1.51 -23.72 -6.11
CA TYR A 68 -1.53 -23.34 -4.69
C TYR A 68 -0.16 -23.00 -4.11
N HIS A 69 0.94 -23.36 -4.78
CA HIS A 69 2.29 -22.95 -4.38
C HIS A 69 2.76 -21.71 -5.14
N ASP A 70 1.91 -21.14 -6.01
CA ASP A 70 2.27 -19.94 -6.75
C ASP A 70 2.17 -18.70 -5.88
N LEU A 71 3.32 -18.11 -5.57
CA LEU A 71 3.41 -16.93 -4.73
C LEU A 71 2.65 -15.73 -5.32
N ARG A 72 2.45 -15.69 -6.64
CA ARG A 72 1.69 -14.62 -7.32
C ARG A 72 0.25 -14.58 -6.88
N VAL A 73 -0.39 -15.75 -6.87
CA VAL A 73 -1.80 -15.89 -6.50
C VAL A 73 -1.98 -15.48 -5.04
N TRP A 74 -1.05 -15.91 -4.17
CA TRP A 74 -1.05 -15.51 -2.77
C TRP A 74 -0.78 -14.02 -2.56
N THR A 75 0.07 -13.40 -3.38
CA THR A 75 0.34 -11.96 -3.34
C THR A 75 -0.91 -11.19 -3.71
N VAL A 76 -1.59 -11.57 -4.79
CA VAL A 76 -2.87 -10.99 -5.22
C VAL A 76 -3.94 -11.18 -4.14
N LEU A 77 -4.05 -12.38 -3.56
CA LEU A 77 -5.01 -12.68 -2.49
C LEU A 77 -4.76 -11.85 -1.22
N SER A 78 -3.49 -11.65 -0.84
CA SER A 78 -3.10 -10.83 0.32
C SER A 78 -3.33 -9.33 0.10
N MET A 79 -3.18 -8.86 -1.14
CA MET A 79 -3.40 -7.45 -1.49
C MET A 79 -4.88 -7.10 -1.69
N PHE A 80 -5.73 -8.08 -2.02
CA PHE A 80 -7.16 -7.86 -2.27
C PHE A 80 -7.92 -7.17 -1.11
N PRO A 81 -7.73 -7.55 0.18
CA PRO A 81 -8.35 -6.85 1.31
C PRO A 81 -8.03 -5.36 1.37
N HIS A 82 -6.82 -4.94 0.95
CA HIS A 82 -6.42 -3.54 0.96
C HIS A 82 -7.27 -2.73 -0.02
N VAL A 83 -7.50 -3.26 -1.22
CA VAL A 83 -8.37 -2.64 -2.23
C VAL A 83 -9.80 -2.52 -1.70
N CYS A 84 -10.32 -3.56 -1.03
CA CYS A 84 -11.66 -3.52 -0.43
C CYS A 84 -11.78 -2.42 0.64
N ILE A 85 -10.76 -2.24 1.49
CA ILE A 85 -10.75 -1.20 2.52
C ILE A 85 -10.77 0.19 1.89
N TYR A 86 -9.93 0.45 0.88
CA TYR A 86 -9.87 1.75 0.19
C TYR A 86 -11.13 2.07 -0.63
N LEU A 87 -11.89 1.06 -1.05
CA LEU A 87 -13.20 1.26 -1.70
C LEU A 87 -14.33 1.50 -0.69
N TYR A 88 -14.20 0.96 0.53
CA TYR A 88 -15.23 1.07 1.57
C TYR A 88 -15.09 2.34 2.43
N PHE A 89 -13.86 2.72 2.82
CA PHE A 89 -13.56 3.88 3.66
C PHE A 89 -13.25 5.12 2.84
#